data_AF-A0A5J9W6U0-F1
#
_entry.id   AF-A0A5J9W6U0-F1
#
_cell.length_a   1.000
_cell.length_b   1.000
_cell.length_c   1.000
_cell.angle_alpha   90.00
_cell.angle_beta   90.00
_cell.angle_gamma   90.00
#
_symmetry.space_group_name_H-M   'P 1'
#
loop_
_entity.id
_entity.type
_entity.pdbx_description
1 polymer ?
#
loop_
_entity_poly.entity_id
_entity_poly.type
_entity_poly.pdbx_seq_one_letter_code
_entity_poly.pdbx_strand_id
1 'polypeptide(L)'
;MEGATGGGVRIMSRRMVRPLTPLPTANWNGGCHHPKNEEQMDVIHLTPWDLSLISIDYIQKGILLPKPPVHGDALVDALASSFARALGRFYPLAGRLAAEERGDGTVTLSLRCTGEGAEFVHAAAPGVTAADIAASLHVPPVVAALCPLNHVLGADAAMDQSIPLVAAQVTELADCAVFIGMSMNHSAGDGAAFWHLFNA
;
A
#
# COMPACT_ATOMS: atom_id res chain seq x y z
N MET A 1 4.50 26.01 21.02
CA MET A 1 5.26 27.09 20.36
C MET A 1 4.96 27.04 18.87
N GLU A 2 4.84 28.21 18.28
CA GLU A 2 4.14 28.55 17.03
C GLU A 2 4.44 27.68 15.80
N GLY A 3 3.41 27.56 14.96
CA GLY A 3 3.42 26.82 13.72
C GLY A 3 4.31 27.41 12.64
N ALA A 4 4.95 26.52 11.91
CA ALA A 4 5.53 26.76 10.59
C ALA A 4 4.73 25.96 9.55
N THR A 5 3.51 26.40 9.26
CA THR A 5 2.74 25.95 8.08
C THR A 5 3.21 26.77 6.88
N GLY A 6 4.15 26.25 6.10
CA GLY A 6 4.71 26.99 4.96
C GLY A 6 5.61 26.17 4.05
N GLY A 7 5.16 24.99 3.62
CA GLY A 7 5.91 24.13 2.67
C GLY A 7 5.32 22.73 2.49
N GLY A 8 4.00 22.57 2.71
CA GLY A 8 3.36 21.27 2.91
C GLY A 8 3.24 20.40 1.65
N VAL A 9 3.25 19.08 1.86
CA VAL A 9 2.85 18.08 0.86
C VAL A 9 1.36 18.28 0.55
N ARG A 10 1.03 18.44 -0.73
CA ARG A 10 -0.31 18.70 -1.25
C ARG A 10 -0.77 17.52 -2.09
N ILE A 11 -1.85 16.86 -1.69
CA ILE A 11 -2.44 15.74 -2.44
C ILE A 11 -3.14 16.28 -3.69
N MET A 12 -2.76 15.77 -4.86
CA MET A 12 -3.31 16.11 -6.18
C MET A 12 -4.43 15.16 -6.57
N SER A 13 -4.23 13.87 -6.39
CA SER A 13 -5.26 12.87 -6.62
C SER A 13 -5.07 11.64 -5.74
N ARG A 14 -6.16 10.90 -5.53
CA ARG A 14 -6.17 9.58 -4.90
C ARG A 14 -7.00 8.64 -5.78
N ARG A 15 -6.53 7.41 -5.96
CA ARG A 15 -7.28 6.37 -6.66
C ARG A 15 -6.99 5.00 -6.06
N MET A 16 -7.97 4.11 -6.12
CA MET A 16 -7.77 2.70 -5.80
C MET A 16 -7.26 1.98 -7.06
N VAL A 17 -6.08 1.38 -6.98
CA VAL A 17 -5.48 0.61 -8.07
C VAL A 17 -5.75 -0.87 -7.84
N ARG A 18 -6.51 -1.46 -8.76
CA ARG A 18 -6.82 -2.89 -8.75
C ARG A 18 -5.76 -3.70 -9.49
N PRO A 19 -5.55 -4.96 -9.12
CA PRO A 19 -4.66 -5.85 -9.85
C PRO A 19 -5.13 -6.02 -11.30
N LEU A 20 -4.18 -6.02 -12.24
CA LEU A 20 -4.47 -6.43 -13.62
C LEU A 20 -4.75 -7.95 -13.66
N THR A 21 -5.82 -8.34 -14.36
CA THR A 21 -6.59 -9.60 -14.28
C THR A 21 -5.81 -10.91 -14.52
N PRO A 22 -6.27 -12.09 -14.02
CA PRO A 22 -7.17 -12.37 -12.88
C PRO A 22 -6.53 -13.24 -11.77
N LEU A 23 -7.13 -13.22 -10.57
CA LEU A 23 -6.90 -14.23 -9.53
C LEU A 23 -6.97 -15.67 -10.11
N PRO A 24 -6.17 -16.62 -9.61
CA PRO A 24 -6.14 -17.97 -10.15
C PRO A 24 -7.52 -18.62 -10.03
N THR A 25 -8.21 -18.79 -11.16
CA THR A 25 -9.27 -19.80 -11.26
C THR A 25 -8.59 -21.16 -11.25
N ALA A 26 -8.84 -21.95 -10.22
CA ALA A 26 -8.42 -23.35 -10.19
C ALA A 26 -8.99 -24.07 -11.43
N ASN A 27 -8.11 -24.46 -12.35
CA ASN A 27 -8.48 -25.31 -13.48
C ASN A 27 -8.81 -26.72 -12.93
N TRP A 28 -10.09 -27.00 -12.71
CA TRP A 28 -10.58 -28.36 -12.54
C TRP A 28 -11.47 -28.74 -13.73
N ASN A 29 -10.99 -29.70 -14.52
CA ASN A 29 -11.78 -30.36 -15.55
C ASN A 29 -12.86 -31.24 -14.89
N GLY A 30 -14.14 -30.87 -15.04
CA GLY A 30 -15.26 -31.81 -15.00
C GLY A 30 -16.44 -31.42 -14.09
N GLY A 31 -17.55 -31.03 -14.71
CA GLY A 31 -18.90 -31.41 -14.25
C GLY A 31 -19.79 -30.34 -13.59
N CYS A 32 -20.96 -30.14 -14.25
CA CYS A 32 -22.28 -29.74 -13.71
C CYS A 32 -22.48 -28.31 -13.15
N HIS A 33 -23.35 -27.56 -13.83
CA HIS A 33 -23.80 -26.22 -13.49
C HIS A 33 -24.43 -26.12 -12.08
N HIS A 34 -23.85 -25.24 -11.25
CA HIS A 34 -24.49 -24.64 -10.07
C HIS A 34 -24.42 -23.11 -10.21
N PRO A 35 -25.45 -22.37 -9.76
CA PRO A 35 -25.44 -20.91 -9.81
C PRO A 35 -24.34 -20.39 -8.88
N LYS A 36 -23.52 -19.47 -9.40
CA LYS A 36 -22.32 -18.92 -8.74
C LYS A 36 -22.71 -18.04 -7.55
N ASN A 37 -22.63 -18.59 -6.34
CA ASN A 37 -22.59 -17.79 -5.10
C ASN A 37 -21.17 -17.27 -4.86
N GLU A 38 -21.02 -16.36 -3.89
CA GLU A 38 -19.81 -15.66 -3.40
C GLU A 38 -18.64 -16.58 -2.95
N GLU A 39 -18.64 -17.86 -3.34
CA GLU A 39 -17.76 -18.92 -2.87
C GLU A 39 -16.63 -19.20 -3.86
N GLN A 40 -15.55 -18.42 -3.78
CA GLN A 40 -14.14 -18.91 -3.80
C GLN A 40 -13.21 -17.69 -3.66
N MET A 41 -13.40 -16.92 -2.60
CA MET A 41 -12.44 -15.88 -2.23
C MET A 41 -11.38 -16.53 -1.33
N ASP A 42 -10.12 -16.49 -1.76
CA ASP A 42 -9.03 -17.05 -0.97
C ASP A 42 -8.90 -16.30 0.36
N VAL A 43 -8.87 -17.07 1.45
CA VAL A 43 -8.67 -16.58 2.80
C VAL A 43 -7.37 -17.15 3.33
N ILE A 44 -6.46 -16.27 3.75
CA ILE A 44 -5.18 -16.63 4.32
C ILE A 44 -5.24 -16.33 5.82
N HIS A 45 -5.10 -17.36 6.64
CA HIS A 45 -5.00 -17.19 8.09
C HIS A 45 -3.60 -16.69 8.45
N LEU A 46 -3.55 -15.68 9.31
CA LEU A 46 -2.29 -15.13 9.79
C LEU A 46 -1.58 -16.13 10.70
N THR A 47 -0.27 -16.27 10.51
CA THR A 47 0.57 -17.06 11.42
C THR A 47 0.78 -16.31 12.74
N PRO A 48 1.25 -16.99 13.81
CA PRO A 48 1.60 -16.31 15.06
C PRO A 48 2.61 -15.16 14.89
N TRP A 49 3.52 -15.26 13.91
CA TRP A 49 4.47 -14.19 13.59
C TRP A 49 3.78 -13.00 12.95
N ASP A 50 2.90 -13.23 11.97
CA ASP A 50 2.11 -12.17 11.35
C ASP A 50 1.22 -11.45 12.38
N LEU A 51 0.60 -12.21 13.28
CA LEU A 51 -0.24 -11.67 14.37
C LEU A 51 0.55 -10.79 15.34
N SER A 52 1.80 -11.13 15.65
CA SER A 52 2.65 -10.31 16.52
C SER A 52 2.93 -8.90 15.96
N LEU A 53 2.75 -8.72 14.65
CA LEU A 53 2.99 -7.48 13.92
C LEU A 53 1.69 -6.69 13.69
N ILE A 54 0.55 -7.14 14.24
CA ILE A 54 -0.72 -6.44 14.06
C ILE A 54 -0.79 -5.11 14.85
N SER A 55 -0.06 -5.02 15.96
CA SER A 55 -0.11 -3.86 16.86
C SER A 55 0.90 -2.77 16.52
N ILE A 56 1.65 -2.93 15.42
CA ILE A 56 2.61 -1.93 14.95
C ILE A 56 2.08 -1.24 13.70
N ASP A 57 2.67 -0.09 13.40
CA ASP A 57 2.33 0.70 12.23
C ASP A 57 2.81 0.04 10.94
N TYR A 58 2.26 0.53 9.82
CA TYR A 58 2.63 0.03 8.50
C TYR A 58 4.13 0.22 8.24
N ILE A 59 4.76 -0.75 7.59
CA ILE A 59 6.11 -0.58 7.06
C ILE A 59 6.07 0.57 6.07
N GLN A 60 6.84 1.62 6.31
CA GLN A 60 6.98 2.74 5.38
C GLN A 60 8.40 2.83 4.85
N LYS A 61 8.56 2.78 3.53
CA LYS A 61 9.84 3.08 2.86
C LYS A 61 9.56 3.78 1.55
N GLY A 62 10.57 4.47 1.04
CA GLY A 62 10.48 5.11 -0.27
C GLY A 62 11.84 5.30 -0.91
N ILE A 63 11.81 5.71 -2.17
CA ILE A 63 12.99 6.06 -2.94
C ILE A 63 12.89 7.48 -3.44
N LEU A 64 14.04 8.15 -3.50
CA LEU A 64 14.19 9.45 -4.12
C LEU A 64 14.80 9.28 -5.51
N LEU A 65 14.07 9.74 -6.53
CA LEU A 65 14.48 9.70 -7.93
C LEU A 65 14.84 11.11 -8.40
N PRO A 66 16.12 11.37 -8.74
CA PRO A 66 16.51 12.67 -9.28
C PRO A 66 15.94 12.82 -10.70
N LYS A 67 15.12 13.84 -10.89
CA LYS A 67 14.56 14.32 -12.17
C LYS A 67 14.34 13.21 -13.22
N PRO A 68 13.28 12.39 -13.09
CA PRO A 68 13.00 11.31 -14.04
C PRO A 68 12.81 11.85 -15.47
N PRO A 69 13.05 11.07 -16.54
CA PRO A 69 12.89 11.56 -17.92
C PRO A 69 11.44 11.84 -18.32
N VAL A 70 10.48 11.27 -17.59
CA VAL A 70 9.03 11.48 -17.74
C VAL A 70 8.52 12.13 -16.46
N HIS A 71 7.61 13.09 -16.58
CA HIS A 71 7.10 13.89 -15.47
C HIS A 71 5.58 14.02 -15.50
N GLY A 72 5.00 14.52 -14.41
CA GLY A 72 3.57 14.82 -14.29
C GLY A 72 2.70 13.58 -14.50
N ASP A 73 1.52 13.80 -15.09
CA ASP A 73 0.50 12.76 -15.28
C ASP A 73 1.02 11.53 -16.03
N ALA A 74 1.90 11.71 -17.02
CA ALA A 74 2.47 10.59 -17.77
C ALA A 74 3.30 9.65 -16.89
N LEU A 75 4.08 10.19 -15.95
CA LEU A 75 4.82 9.38 -14.98
C LEU A 75 3.87 8.71 -13.98
N VAL A 76 2.92 9.48 -13.46
CA VAL A 76 1.92 9.03 -12.48
C VAL A 76 1.09 7.87 -13.02
N ASP A 77 0.66 7.95 -14.28
CA ASP A 77 -0.12 6.90 -14.95
C ASP A 77 0.72 5.66 -15.25
N ALA A 78 1.97 5.86 -15.70
CA ALA A 78 2.90 4.75 -15.91
C ALA A 78 3.16 3.98 -14.60
N LEU A 79 3.39 4.70 -13.49
CA LEU A 79 3.62 4.11 -12.17
C LEU A 79 2.39 3.39 -11.62
N ALA A 80 1.19 3.94 -11.79
CA ALA A 80 -0.02 3.23 -11.36
C ALA A 80 -0.30 1.99 -12.22
N SER A 81 0.01 2.04 -13.52
CA SER A 81 -0.12 0.88 -14.41
C SER A 81 0.88 -0.22 -14.03
N SER A 82 2.14 0.11 -13.73
CA SER A 82 3.11 -0.87 -13.22
C SER A 82 2.71 -1.41 -11.85
N PHE A 83 2.17 -0.55 -10.97
CA PHE A 83 1.68 -0.97 -9.66
C PHE A 83 0.50 -1.94 -9.77
N ALA A 84 -0.45 -1.70 -10.68
CA ALA A 84 -1.53 -2.64 -10.97
C ALA A 84 -1.02 -4.02 -11.44
N ARG A 85 0.07 -4.05 -12.23
CA ARG A 85 0.71 -5.31 -12.66
C ARG A 85 1.40 -6.02 -11.50
N ALA A 86 2.12 -5.27 -10.66
CA ALA A 86 2.76 -5.82 -9.47
C ALA A 86 1.72 -6.42 -8.52
N LEU A 87 0.62 -5.70 -8.24
CA LEU A 87 -0.50 -6.21 -7.45
C LEU A 87 -1.12 -7.48 -8.03
N GLY A 88 -1.13 -7.67 -9.35
CA GLY A 88 -1.57 -8.93 -9.96
C GLY A 88 -0.70 -10.13 -9.57
N ARG A 89 0.62 -9.93 -9.40
CA ARG A 89 1.55 -10.97 -8.94
C ARG A 89 1.51 -11.16 -7.42
N PHE A 90 1.24 -10.09 -6.69
CA PHE A 90 1.10 -10.06 -5.23
C PHE A 90 -0.37 -9.91 -4.83
N TYR A 91 -1.26 -10.69 -5.46
CA TYR A 91 -2.70 -10.53 -5.35
C TYR A 91 -3.26 -10.52 -3.90
N PRO A 92 -2.66 -11.22 -2.90
CA PRO A 92 -3.16 -11.11 -1.53
C PRO A 92 -3.07 -9.68 -0.97
N LEU A 93 -2.08 -8.89 -1.41
CA LEU A 93 -1.88 -7.50 -0.96
C LEU A 93 -2.90 -6.53 -1.56
N ALA A 94 -3.66 -6.95 -2.58
CA ALA A 94 -4.82 -6.23 -3.08
C ALA A 94 -6.11 -6.58 -2.32
N GLY A 95 -6.02 -7.41 -1.27
CA GLY A 95 -7.14 -7.81 -0.42
C GLY A 95 -7.41 -6.87 0.75
N ARG A 96 -8.08 -7.40 1.77
CA ARG A 96 -8.37 -6.73 3.04
C ARG A 96 -8.08 -7.63 4.22
N LEU A 97 -7.63 -7.02 5.31
CA LEU A 97 -7.61 -7.72 6.59
C LEU A 97 -9.03 -7.73 7.18
N ALA A 98 -9.36 -8.79 7.90
CA ALA A 98 -10.66 -8.94 8.54
C ALA A 98 -10.49 -9.54 9.93
N ALA A 99 -11.14 -8.91 10.91
CA ALA A 99 -11.35 -9.45 12.24
C ALA A 99 -12.75 -10.09 12.36
N GLU A 100 -12.82 -11.29 12.91
CA GLU A 100 -14.06 -11.98 13.23
C GLU A 100 -14.03 -12.41 14.71
N GLU A 101 -14.98 -11.94 15.49
CA GLU A 101 -15.16 -12.36 16.88
C GLU A 101 -15.86 -13.72 16.92
N ARG A 102 -15.31 -14.65 17.70
CA ARG A 102 -15.87 -15.98 17.95
C ARG A 102 -16.72 -15.98 19.21
N GLY A 103 -17.67 -16.92 19.29
CA GLY A 103 -18.56 -17.08 20.45
C GLY A 103 -17.87 -17.48 21.76
N ASP A 104 -16.56 -17.78 21.73
CA ASP A 104 -15.73 -18.07 22.91
C ASP A 104 -14.93 -16.84 23.40
N GLY A 105 -15.16 -15.65 22.82
CA GLY A 105 -14.47 -14.42 23.16
C GLY A 105 -13.08 -14.26 22.53
N THR A 106 -12.71 -15.14 21.60
CA THR A 106 -11.47 -15.01 20.80
C THR A 106 -11.73 -14.27 19.49
N VAL A 107 -10.70 -13.67 18.91
CA VAL A 107 -10.78 -13.00 17.60
C VAL A 107 -9.91 -13.74 16.60
N THR A 108 -10.46 -14.03 15.43
CA THR A 108 -9.70 -14.52 14.28
C THR A 108 -9.37 -13.39 13.34
N LEU A 109 -8.10 -13.26 13.00
CA LEU A 109 -7.63 -12.36 11.97
C LEU A 109 -7.30 -13.14 10.71
N SER A 110 -7.77 -12.65 9.58
CA SER A 110 -7.53 -13.28 8.28
C SER A 110 -7.35 -12.24 7.18
N LEU A 111 -6.52 -12.58 6.21
CA LEU A 111 -6.35 -11.84 4.97
C LEU A 111 -7.32 -12.39 3.94
N ARG A 112 -8.30 -11.57 3.54
CA ARG A 112 -9.29 -11.87 2.51
C ARG A 112 -8.79 -11.32 1.17
N CYS A 113 -8.51 -12.18 0.20
CA CYS A 113 -8.01 -11.82 -1.12
C CYS A 113 -9.12 -11.23 -2.01
N THR A 114 -9.71 -10.10 -1.62
CA THR A 114 -10.90 -9.48 -2.27
C THR A 114 -10.60 -8.86 -3.63
N GLY A 115 -9.34 -8.53 -3.93
CA GLY A 115 -8.95 -7.84 -5.16
C GLY A 115 -9.43 -6.38 -5.23
N GLU A 116 -9.86 -5.80 -4.11
CA GLU A 116 -10.32 -4.40 -4.03
C GLU A 116 -9.21 -3.40 -4.39
N GLY A 117 -7.95 -3.78 -4.21
CA GLY A 117 -6.79 -3.02 -4.66
C GLY A 117 -6.04 -2.33 -3.51
N ALA A 118 -5.06 -1.54 -3.92
CA ALA A 118 -4.21 -0.72 -3.06
C ALA A 118 -4.42 0.77 -3.39
N GLU A 119 -4.27 1.65 -2.39
CA GLU A 119 -4.38 3.09 -2.62
C GLU A 119 -3.15 3.59 -3.39
N PHE A 120 -3.39 4.48 -4.35
CA PHE A 120 -2.36 5.18 -5.09
C PHE A 120 -2.62 6.68 -5.02
N VAL A 121 -1.64 7.41 -4.51
CA VAL A 121 -1.72 8.84 -4.22
C VAL A 121 -0.72 9.58 -5.11
N HIS A 122 -1.16 10.65 -5.74
CA HIS A 122 -0.29 11.62 -6.39
C HIS A 122 -0.29 12.91 -5.58
N ALA A 123 0.90 13.41 -5.27
CA ALA A 123 1.11 14.59 -4.45
C ALA A 123 2.20 15.49 -5.03
N ALA A 124 2.27 16.73 -4.54
CA ALA A 124 3.33 17.67 -4.82
C ALA A 124 3.81 18.32 -3.52
N ALA A 125 5.12 18.53 -3.39
CA ALA A 125 5.77 19.19 -2.27
C ALA A 125 6.62 20.35 -2.80
N PRO A 126 6.00 21.49 -3.17
CA PRO A 126 6.69 22.60 -3.84
C PRO A 126 7.71 23.34 -2.95
N GLY A 127 7.73 23.05 -1.64
CA GLY A 127 8.71 23.59 -0.68
C GLY A 127 9.81 22.63 -0.30
N VAL A 128 9.92 21.47 -0.97
CA VAL A 128 10.88 20.41 -0.64
C VAL A 128 11.68 20.06 -1.89
N THR A 129 13.00 20.04 -1.77
CA THR A 129 13.93 19.60 -2.82
C THR A 129 14.48 18.21 -2.52
N ALA A 130 15.10 17.57 -3.51
CA ALA A 130 15.84 16.33 -3.28
C ALA A 130 16.97 16.49 -2.25
N ALA A 131 17.64 17.65 -2.25
CA ALA A 131 18.72 17.94 -1.32
C ALA A 131 18.25 18.01 0.14
N ASP A 132 17.05 18.56 0.39
CA ASP A 132 16.47 18.62 1.74
C ASP A 132 16.26 17.22 2.34
N ILE A 133 16.09 16.20 1.49
CA ILE A 133 15.95 14.80 1.89
C ILE A 133 17.32 14.12 1.99
N ALA A 134 18.14 14.22 0.94
CA ALA A 134 19.36 13.42 0.78
C ALA A 134 20.58 13.96 1.55
N ALA A 135 20.64 15.26 1.84
CA ALA A 135 21.79 15.87 2.52
C ALA A 135 21.75 15.71 4.05
N SER A 136 20.61 15.28 4.61
CA SER A 136 20.45 15.12 6.05
C SER A 136 21.04 13.82 6.56
N LEU A 137 21.69 13.88 7.74
CA LEU A 137 22.18 12.70 8.45
C LEU A 137 21.05 11.89 9.10
N HIS A 138 19.92 12.55 9.41
CA HIS A 138 18.73 11.93 10.00
C HIS A 138 17.57 11.98 9.01
N VAL A 139 16.58 11.09 9.16
CA VAL A 139 15.37 11.14 8.34
C VAL A 139 14.63 12.46 8.61
N PRO A 140 14.50 13.35 7.60
CA PRO A 140 13.81 14.62 7.81
C PRO A 140 12.33 14.42 8.12
N PRO A 141 11.71 15.23 9.00
CA PRO A 141 10.30 15.07 9.37
C PRO A 141 9.33 15.06 8.19
N VAL A 142 9.68 15.75 7.09
CA VAL A 142 8.86 15.78 5.88
C VAL A 142 8.70 14.41 5.22
N VAL A 143 9.65 13.49 5.39
CA VAL A 143 9.60 12.14 4.81
C VAL A 143 8.39 11.36 5.30
N ALA A 144 7.95 11.57 6.55
CA ALA A 144 6.74 10.95 7.09
C ALA A 144 5.48 11.36 6.32
N ALA A 145 5.45 12.57 5.74
CA ALA A 145 4.34 13.06 4.91
C ALA A 145 4.47 12.62 3.43
N LEU A 146 5.59 12.01 3.03
CA LEU A 146 5.82 11.48 1.68
C LEU A 146 5.39 10.01 1.54
N CYS A 147 5.01 9.37 2.65
CA CYS A 147 4.45 8.02 2.69
C CYS A 147 2.97 8.07 3.10
N PRO A 148 2.08 7.30 2.42
CA PRO A 148 0.67 7.24 2.79
C PRO A 148 0.47 6.45 4.11
N LEU A 149 -0.75 6.47 4.68
CA LEU A 149 -1.11 5.67 5.86
C LEU A 149 -0.15 5.82 7.07
N ASN A 150 0.45 7.00 7.24
CA ASN A 150 1.35 7.25 8.36
C ASN A 150 0.63 7.09 9.70
N HIS A 151 1.26 6.36 10.62
CA HIS A 151 0.75 6.00 11.95
C HIS A 151 -0.49 5.09 11.97
N VAL A 152 -0.93 4.54 10.84
CA VAL A 152 -2.00 3.53 10.81
C VAL A 152 -1.46 2.22 11.34
N LEU A 153 -2.14 1.63 12.34
CA LEU A 153 -1.77 0.33 12.89
C LEU A 153 -2.31 -0.82 12.03
N GLY A 154 -1.66 -1.97 12.09
CA GLY A 154 -2.16 -3.17 11.44
C GLY A 154 -3.59 -3.54 11.87
N ALA A 155 -3.89 -3.37 13.16
CA ALA A 155 -5.20 -3.64 13.76
C ALA A 155 -6.30 -2.70 13.26
N ASP A 156 -5.97 -1.43 12.94
CA ASP A 156 -6.96 -0.48 12.41
C ASP A 156 -7.52 -1.01 11.09
N ALA A 157 -6.65 -1.54 10.22
CA ALA A 157 -7.07 -2.14 8.95
C ALA A 157 -7.82 -3.48 9.09
N ALA A 158 -7.68 -4.17 10.23
CA ALA A 158 -8.49 -5.35 10.52
C ALA A 158 -9.94 -4.98 10.89
N MET A 159 -10.12 -3.82 11.52
CA MET A 159 -11.40 -3.33 12.03
C MET A 159 -12.13 -2.43 11.01
N ASP A 160 -11.37 -1.73 10.17
CA ASP A 160 -11.89 -0.89 9.08
C ASP A 160 -11.38 -1.40 7.74
N GLN A 161 -12.24 -2.15 7.04
CA GLN A 161 -11.94 -2.71 5.71
C GLN A 161 -11.83 -1.65 4.60
N SER A 162 -12.11 -0.37 4.88
CA SER A 162 -11.80 0.71 3.93
C SER A 162 -10.30 1.01 3.84
N ILE A 163 -9.52 0.64 4.87
CA ILE A 163 -8.07 0.82 4.91
C ILE A 163 -7.40 -0.30 4.10
N PRO A 164 -6.65 0.02 3.03
CA PRO A 164 -5.99 -1.00 2.23
C PRO A 164 -4.73 -1.53 2.93
N LEU A 165 -4.30 -2.73 2.53
CA LEU A 165 -3.07 -3.34 3.04
C LEU A 165 -1.81 -2.65 2.52
N VAL A 166 -1.89 -2.09 1.31
CA VAL A 166 -0.79 -1.38 0.66
C VAL A 166 -1.30 -0.04 0.15
N ALA A 167 -0.46 0.98 0.26
CA ALA A 167 -0.66 2.26 -0.39
C ALA A 167 0.67 2.78 -0.94
N ALA A 168 0.64 3.43 -2.10
CA ALA A 168 1.79 4.10 -2.69
C ALA A 168 1.50 5.58 -2.91
N GLN A 169 2.50 6.43 -2.70
CA GLN A 169 2.43 7.87 -2.96
C GLN A 169 3.59 8.30 -3.85
N VAL A 170 3.26 8.94 -4.97
CA VAL A 170 4.23 9.61 -5.85
C VAL A 170 4.16 11.10 -5.56
N THR A 171 5.27 11.67 -5.08
CA THR A 171 5.36 13.09 -4.71
C THR A 171 6.35 13.82 -5.59
N GLU A 172 5.88 14.81 -6.34
CA GLU A 172 6.72 15.72 -7.12
C GLU A 172 7.35 16.79 -6.21
N LEU A 173 8.68 16.94 -6.28
CA LEU A 173 9.46 17.89 -5.49
C LEU A 173 9.75 19.19 -6.28
N ALA A 174 10.17 20.23 -5.57
CA ALA A 174 10.40 21.57 -6.11
C ALA A 174 11.47 21.62 -7.23
N ASP A 175 12.45 20.72 -7.19
CA ASP A 175 13.56 20.62 -8.15
C ASP A 175 13.32 19.56 -9.24
N CYS A 176 12.04 19.25 -9.52
CA CYS A 176 11.59 18.23 -10.47
C CYS A 176 12.00 16.80 -10.11
N ALA A 177 12.60 16.56 -8.94
CA ALA A 177 12.78 15.22 -8.40
C ALA A 177 11.45 14.62 -7.97
N VAL A 178 11.42 13.30 -7.79
CA VAL A 178 10.23 12.56 -7.39
C VAL A 178 10.57 11.67 -6.22
N PHE A 179 9.75 11.70 -5.17
CA PHE A 179 9.79 10.71 -4.10
C PHE A 179 8.66 9.71 -4.29
N ILE A 180 8.98 8.42 -4.26
CA ILE A 180 7.98 7.34 -4.29
C ILE A 180 7.99 6.67 -2.92
N GLY A 181 6.97 6.94 -2.11
CA GLY A 181 6.74 6.30 -0.83
C GLY A 181 5.75 5.15 -0.96
N MET A 182 5.94 4.07 -0.20
CA MET A 182 5.00 2.97 -0.09
C MET A 182 4.83 2.55 1.36
N SER A 183 3.61 2.17 1.70
CA SER A 183 3.22 1.68 3.02
C SER A 183 2.57 0.31 2.87
N MET A 184 2.94 -0.62 3.75
CA MET A 184 2.43 -1.99 3.76
C MET A 184 2.09 -2.41 5.19
N ASN A 185 0.91 -3.00 5.39
CA ASN A 185 0.51 -3.56 6.67
C ASN A 185 1.51 -4.64 7.09
N HIS A 186 2.15 -4.48 8.24
CA HIS A 186 3.26 -5.33 8.66
C HIS A 186 2.81 -6.78 8.98
N SER A 187 1.51 -6.99 9.24
CA SER A 187 0.93 -8.34 9.38
C SER A 187 0.68 -9.04 8.04
N ALA A 188 0.75 -8.32 6.91
CA ALA A 188 0.61 -8.88 5.57
C ALA A 188 1.96 -9.16 4.88
N GLY A 189 3.07 -8.67 5.45
CA GLY A 189 4.40 -8.88 4.91
C GLY A 189 5.50 -8.28 5.78
N ASP A 190 6.69 -8.86 5.70
CA ASP A 190 7.89 -8.33 6.34
C ASP A 190 8.66 -7.36 5.42
N GLY A 191 9.82 -6.88 5.88
CA GLY A 191 10.66 -5.98 5.10
C GLY A 191 11.19 -6.60 3.79
N ALA A 192 11.33 -7.92 3.71
CA ALA A 192 11.78 -8.60 2.49
C ALA A 192 10.62 -8.66 1.48
N ALA A 193 9.42 -9.04 1.91
CA ALA A 193 8.20 -9.02 1.11
C ALA A 193 7.90 -7.59 0.58
N PHE A 194 8.09 -6.58 1.42
CA PHE A 194 7.96 -5.17 1.03
C PHE A 194 8.84 -4.83 -0.17
N TRP A 195 10.14 -5.11 -0.09
CA TRP A 195 11.07 -4.79 -1.17
C TRP A 195 10.87 -5.68 -2.39
N HIS A 196 10.38 -6.90 -2.20
CA HIS A 196 10.03 -7.77 -3.31
C HIS A 196 8.84 -7.22 -4.12
N LEU A 197 7.81 -6.69 -3.46
CA LEU A 197 6.73 -5.94 -4.13
C LEU A 197 7.26 -4.67 -4.80
N PHE A 198 8.05 -3.88 -4.09
CA PHE A 198 8.54 -2.58 -4.57
C PHE A 198 9.38 -2.72 -5.87
N ASN A 199 10.12 -3.82 -6.01
CA ASN A 199 10.98 -4.09 -7.16
C ASN A 199 10.27 -4.79 -8.35
N ALA A 200 8.99 -5.14 -8.24
CA ALA A 200 8.29 -6.05 -9.17
C ALA A 200 7.76 -5.43 -10.47
#